data_AF-A0A2E9KN76-F1
#
_entry.id   AF-A0A2E9KN76-F1
#
_cell.length_a   1.000
_cell.length_b   1.000
_cell.length_c   1.000
_cell.angle_alpha   90.00
_cell.angle_beta   90.00
_cell.angle_gamma   90.00
#
_symmetry.space_group_name_H-M   'P 1'
#
loop_
_entity.id
_entity.type
_entity.pdbx_description
1 polymer ?
#
loop_
_entity_poly.entity_id
_entity_poly.type
_entity_poly.pdbx_seq_one_letter_code
_entity_poly.pdbx_strand_id
1 'polypeptide(L)'
;ISSRVSGISEVSWIPPVSEGSFGPDGRGTASISASGDRSMSFSVDHAPTLDEDLLTAVAIIDPLPSSVSIEVPTSSDSGQALDIPELNTSQGLSGLAFFLGGFADLGRSVNAVLSGITTDISTGSSSGESNENFSFGMQLEANAPFDLIVEASHGDGTLETPPWVHGVSFIAAPSGISDGFHLRTWIPDLPPVVDMSVSRSVDGDSQDWGVMLALDGWVPAHSEIMIQAMGINGQDLLMTLNGLEVGVPTGMLVDATFEFENIAGITEVSTSARYSMTNPLDWAHILLINRDAGSRTEIMIDEIPEVVDITASLGTAVSIDMTVPDQYLKENGVGINSIMMQQMQWMDSAWWPATIFLTDVPGSINLTTEPDTEFDIRESLAFQGIPTLDYRASGEGMSLYIEAFGRSINTKGDIILLAEGMTDSLIIKPAEGFGLNIRSGGDGVDKIYIRSSNIPTTPPVTMEEMEALGENLKSATIHIHEFGRISSTLPGYPVIELSDVQGGKIIISARASAEIAGKELDLRGVLLDAQTTSGIPTATTIGVNGMASDLSMLNIIPGFEGETQHIMVVEPVSSGIMTLIATLLGGS
;
A
#
# COMPACT_ATOMS: atom_id res chain seq x y z
N ILE A 1 -9.73 -3.44 -43.85
CA ILE A 1 -10.78 -3.13 -42.86
C ILE A 1 -12.03 -3.92 -43.17
N SER A 2 -12.31 -4.96 -42.39
CA SER A 2 -13.58 -5.68 -42.41
C SER A 2 -14.10 -5.74 -40.98
N SER A 3 -15.02 -4.84 -40.62
CA SER A 3 -15.80 -4.97 -39.38
C SER A 3 -17.09 -5.73 -39.67
N ARG A 4 -17.39 -6.75 -38.87
CA ARG A 4 -18.65 -7.50 -38.97
C ARG A 4 -19.47 -7.22 -37.73
N VAL A 5 -20.40 -6.29 -37.84
CA VAL A 5 -21.33 -5.93 -36.78
C VAL A 5 -22.69 -6.55 -37.11
N SER A 6 -23.28 -7.33 -36.19
CA SER A 6 -24.59 -7.96 -36.40
C SER A 6 -25.47 -7.86 -35.17
N GLY A 7 -26.78 -7.68 -35.37
CA GLY A 7 -27.76 -7.69 -34.28
C GLY A 7 -28.07 -6.31 -33.67
N ILE A 8 -27.43 -5.24 -34.14
CA ILE A 8 -27.67 -3.86 -33.66
C ILE A 8 -28.95 -3.28 -34.27
N SER A 9 -29.77 -2.64 -33.42
CA SER A 9 -30.91 -1.83 -33.81
C SER A 9 -30.65 -0.33 -33.71
N GLU A 10 -29.80 0.12 -32.79
CA GLU A 10 -29.49 1.53 -32.55
C GLU A 10 -28.05 1.67 -32.02
N VAL A 11 -27.40 2.79 -32.34
CA VAL A 11 -26.13 3.21 -31.73
C VAL A 11 -26.33 4.64 -31.27
N SER A 12 -25.85 5.02 -30.09
CA SER A 12 -25.91 6.38 -29.57
C SER A 12 -24.54 6.85 -29.07
N TRP A 13 -24.37 8.16 -29.01
CA TRP A 13 -23.21 8.82 -28.42
C TRP A 13 -23.69 10.02 -27.65
N ILE A 14 -23.26 10.10 -26.40
CA ILE A 14 -23.48 11.24 -25.52
C ILE A 14 -22.10 11.86 -25.32
N PRO A 15 -21.87 13.10 -25.77
CA PRO A 15 -20.60 13.78 -25.49
C PRO A 15 -20.43 13.97 -23.97
N PRO A 16 -19.18 14.14 -23.49
CA PRO A 16 -18.91 14.42 -22.09
C PRO A 16 -19.66 15.68 -21.61
N VAL A 17 -19.87 15.76 -20.30
CA VAL A 17 -20.42 16.97 -19.66
C VAL A 17 -19.47 18.15 -19.88
N SER A 18 -18.17 17.89 -19.83
CA SER A 18 -17.10 18.85 -20.11
C SER A 18 -15.96 18.19 -20.89
N GLU A 19 -15.87 18.45 -22.19
CA GLU A 19 -14.75 18.00 -23.04
C GLU A 19 -13.40 18.38 -22.44
N GLY A 20 -12.46 17.41 -22.37
CA GLY A 20 -11.14 17.59 -21.75
C GLY A 20 -11.13 17.67 -20.21
N SER A 21 -12.27 17.49 -19.54
CA SER A 21 -12.32 17.34 -18.07
C SER A 21 -11.81 15.95 -17.64
N PHE A 22 -11.48 15.79 -16.36
CA PHE A 22 -11.11 14.50 -15.78
C PHE A 22 -12.32 13.77 -15.18
N GLY A 23 -12.18 12.45 -14.98
CA GLY A 23 -13.21 11.63 -14.36
C GLY A 23 -14.47 11.48 -15.22
N PRO A 24 -15.62 11.10 -14.62
CA PRO A 24 -16.88 10.85 -15.34
C PRO A 24 -17.34 12.02 -16.20
N ASP A 25 -17.15 13.26 -15.72
CA ASP A 25 -17.59 14.46 -16.42
C ASP A 25 -16.83 14.72 -17.74
N GLY A 26 -15.64 14.14 -17.89
CA GLY A 26 -14.80 14.20 -19.08
C GLY A 26 -14.94 13.03 -20.06
N ARG A 27 -15.81 12.06 -19.75
CA ARG A 27 -16.04 10.88 -20.58
C ARG A 27 -17.31 11.02 -21.41
N GLY A 28 -17.23 10.71 -22.69
CA GLY A 28 -18.39 10.53 -23.54
C GLY A 28 -18.91 9.09 -23.44
N THR A 29 -20.22 8.90 -23.55
CA THR A 29 -20.85 7.58 -23.47
C THR A 29 -21.24 7.11 -24.87
N ALA A 30 -20.61 6.04 -25.35
CA ALA A 30 -21.12 5.30 -26.51
C ALA A 30 -22.16 4.28 -26.03
N SER A 31 -23.27 4.12 -26.75
CA SER A 31 -24.23 3.05 -26.44
C SER A 31 -24.73 2.33 -27.69
N ILE A 32 -25.13 1.07 -27.51
CA ILE A 32 -25.64 0.20 -28.57
C ILE A 32 -26.90 -0.48 -28.05
N SER A 33 -27.97 -0.44 -28.83
CA SER A 33 -29.17 -1.24 -28.59
C SER A 33 -29.27 -2.38 -29.61
N ALA A 34 -29.71 -3.55 -29.17
CA ALA A 34 -29.81 -4.76 -29.97
C ALA A 34 -31.08 -5.56 -29.66
N SER A 35 -31.41 -6.53 -30.54
CA SER A 35 -32.57 -7.40 -30.31
C SER A 35 -32.44 -8.25 -29.04
N GLY A 36 -31.20 -8.50 -28.59
CA GLY A 36 -30.83 -9.32 -27.44
C GLY A 36 -31.12 -10.81 -27.67
N ASP A 37 -30.09 -11.68 -27.66
CA ASP A 37 -30.14 -13.17 -27.82
C ASP A 37 -29.02 -13.79 -28.69
N ARG A 38 -28.10 -12.99 -29.24
CA ARG A 38 -27.03 -13.46 -30.13
C ARG A 38 -25.69 -12.93 -29.71
N SER A 39 -24.63 -13.69 -29.90
CA SER A 39 -23.27 -13.20 -29.67
C SER A 39 -22.96 -12.02 -30.62
N MET A 40 -22.36 -10.95 -30.08
CA MET A 40 -21.74 -9.89 -30.87
C MET A 40 -20.25 -10.11 -30.90
N SER A 41 -19.67 -10.20 -32.10
CA SER A 41 -18.24 -10.12 -32.30
C SER A 41 -17.89 -8.78 -32.94
N PHE A 42 -17.01 -8.04 -32.31
CA PHE A 42 -16.30 -6.93 -32.88
C PHE A 42 -14.93 -7.39 -33.37
N SER A 43 -14.55 -7.04 -34.60
CA SER A 43 -13.21 -7.30 -35.10
C SER A 43 -12.80 -6.15 -36.01
N VAL A 44 -11.67 -5.56 -35.67
CA VAL A 44 -11.02 -4.50 -36.41
C VAL A 44 -9.57 -4.89 -36.59
N ASP A 45 -9.17 -4.79 -37.85
CA ASP A 45 -7.89 -5.25 -38.35
C ASP A 45 -7.19 -4.05 -38.99
N HIS A 46 -6.09 -3.64 -38.37
CA HIS A 46 -5.25 -2.53 -38.80
C HIS A 46 -6.01 -1.22 -39.05
N ALA A 47 -6.75 -0.72 -38.06
CA ALA A 47 -7.35 0.60 -38.11
C ALA A 47 -6.27 1.69 -37.98
N PRO A 48 -6.25 2.70 -38.87
CA PRO A 48 -5.26 3.78 -38.80
C PRO A 48 -5.53 4.69 -37.59
N THR A 49 -4.49 5.03 -36.85
CA THR A 49 -4.50 6.06 -35.81
C THR A 49 -3.89 7.37 -36.34
N LEU A 50 -3.91 8.45 -35.54
CA LEU A 50 -3.32 9.74 -35.91
C LEU A 50 -1.81 9.66 -36.22
N ASP A 51 -1.11 8.70 -35.61
CA ASP A 51 0.34 8.52 -35.71
C ASP A 51 0.77 7.45 -36.75
N GLU A 52 -0.13 7.05 -37.66
CA GLU A 52 0.06 6.03 -38.70
C GLU A 52 0.25 4.58 -38.21
N ASP A 53 0.31 4.35 -36.90
CA ASP A 53 0.31 3.02 -36.30
C ASP A 53 -1.07 2.35 -36.38
N LEU A 54 -1.07 1.02 -36.39
CA LEU A 54 -2.23 0.21 -36.75
C LEU A 54 -2.83 -0.45 -35.50
N LEU A 55 -4.05 -0.07 -35.14
CA LEU A 55 -4.82 -0.73 -34.10
C LEU A 55 -5.45 -2.02 -34.64
N THR A 56 -5.30 -3.11 -33.90
CA THR A 56 -6.07 -4.35 -34.09
C THR A 56 -6.83 -4.66 -32.81
N ALA A 57 -8.12 -4.93 -32.92
CA ALA A 57 -8.96 -5.22 -31.77
C ALA A 57 -10.02 -6.27 -32.11
N VAL A 58 -10.21 -7.23 -31.22
CA VAL A 58 -11.27 -8.22 -31.25
C VAL A 58 -11.98 -8.17 -29.91
N ALA A 59 -13.29 -7.98 -29.92
CA ALA A 59 -14.11 -8.07 -28.72
C ALA A 59 -15.30 -9.00 -28.96
N ILE A 60 -15.72 -9.75 -27.95
CA ILE A 60 -16.85 -10.65 -27.98
C ILE A 60 -17.71 -10.36 -26.76
N ILE A 61 -19.00 -10.18 -26.99
CA ILE A 61 -20.05 -10.07 -25.97
C ILE A 61 -21.04 -11.20 -26.25
N ASP A 62 -21.21 -12.14 -25.31
CA ASP A 62 -22.04 -13.33 -25.53
C ASP A 62 -22.89 -13.74 -24.32
N PRO A 63 -24.23 -13.78 -24.41
CA PRO A 63 -25.04 -13.20 -25.48
C PRO A 63 -24.97 -11.67 -25.46
N LEU A 64 -25.16 -11.00 -26.60
CA LEU A 64 -25.30 -9.55 -26.64
C LEU A 64 -26.56 -9.12 -25.87
N PRO A 65 -26.43 -8.24 -24.86
CA PRO A 65 -27.58 -7.66 -24.17
C PRO A 65 -28.40 -6.74 -25.06
N SER A 66 -29.63 -6.42 -24.65
CA SER A 66 -30.48 -5.48 -25.42
C SER A 66 -29.95 -4.06 -25.47
N SER A 67 -29.10 -3.66 -24.52
CA SER A 67 -28.41 -2.38 -24.43
C SER A 67 -27.00 -2.60 -23.86
N VAL A 68 -26.01 -1.87 -24.37
CA VAL A 68 -24.63 -1.84 -23.85
C VAL A 68 -24.14 -0.41 -23.95
N SER A 69 -23.50 0.12 -22.91
CA SER A 69 -22.81 1.41 -22.91
C SER A 69 -21.33 1.25 -22.56
N ILE A 70 -20.50 2.18 -23.03
CA ILE A 70 -19.06 2.24 -22.73
C ILE A 70 -18.70 3.72 -22.56
N GLU A 71 -17.94 4.04 -21.51
CA GLU A 71 -17.50 5.41 -21.24
C GLU A 71 -16.08 5.63 -21.75
N VAL A 72 -15.96 6.47 -22.76
CA VAL A 72 -14.71 6.72 -23.46
C VAL A 72 -14.20 8.11 -23.08
N PRO A 73 -12.90 8.29 -22.83
CA PRO A 73 -12.31 9.62 -22.59
C PRO A 73 -12.49 10.47 -23.83
N THR A 74 -12.62 11.79 -23.67
CA THR A 74 -12.78 12.69 -24.82
C THR A 74 -11.87 13.90 -24.65
N SER A 75 -10.83 13.97 -25.47
CA SER A 75 -9.93 15.12 -25.51
C SER A 75 -10.57 16.31 -26.24
N SER A 76 -10.18 17.53 -25.88
CA SER A 76 -10.69 18.77 -26.51
C SER A 76 -10.36 18.90 -28.01
N ASP A 77 -9.40 18.12 -28.50
CA ASP A 77 -8.97 18.08 -29.91
C ASP A 77 -9.47 16.83 -30.66
N SER A 78 -10.19 15.89 -30.00
CA SER A 78 -10.79 14.72 -30.63
C SER A 78 -11.98 15.11 -31.51
N GLY A 79 -11.69 15.35 -32.79
CA GLY A 79 -12.67 15.72 -33.79
C GLY A 79 -13.69 14.63 -34.12
N GLN A 80 -14.94 15.10 -34.24
CA GLN A 80 -16.16 14.45 -34.75
C GLN A 80 -16.98 13.64 -33.73
N ALA A 81 -18.04 14.28 -33.24
CA ALA A 81 -19.21 13.63 -32.69
C ALA A 81 -19.62 12.43 -33.55
N LEU A 82 -19.91 11.30 -32.90
CA LEU A 82 -20.36 10.08 -33.55
C LEU A 82 -21.55 10.36 -34.47
N ASP A 83 -21.36 10.17 -35.78
CA ASP A 83 -22.47 10.28 -36.74
C ASP A 83 -23.22 8.95 -36.77
N ILE A 84 -24.40 8.92 -36.16
CA ILE A 84 -25.24 7.73 -36.04
C ILE A 84 -26.21 7.68 -37.24
N PRO A 85 -26.18 6.60 -38.02
CA PRO A 85 -27.07 6.46 -39.16
C PRO A 85 -28.50 6.08 -38.74
N GLU A 86 -29.51 6.62 -39.42
CA GLU A 86 -30.90 6.14 -39.31
C GLU A 86 -31.09 4.83 -40.11
N LEU A 87 -31.29 3.70 -39.41
CA LEU A 87 -31.58 2.42 -40.05
C LEU A 87 -33.08 2.30 -40.37
N ASN A 88 -33.48 2.68 -41.58
CA ASN A 88 -34.90 2.62 -42.00
C ASN A 88 -35.16 1.59 -43.13
N THR A 89 -35.87 0.50 -42.81
CA THR A 89 -36.24 -0.55 -43.78
C THR A 89 -37.63 -0.35 -44.42
N SER A 90 -38.36 0.70 -44.05
CA SER A 90 -39.76 0.91 -44.45
C SER A 90 -39.97 1.26 -45.94
N GLN A 91 -38.89 1.53 -46.71
CA GLN A 91 -39.00 2.04 -48.08
C GLN A 91 -38.74 1.00 -49.20
N GLY A 92 -38.69 -0.30 -48.91
CA GLY A 92 -38.54 -1.33 -49.96
C GLY A 92 -37.16 -1.30 -50.64
N LEU A 93 -37.09 -1.34 -51.98
CA LEU A 93 -35.81 -1.46 -52.72
C LEU A 93 -34.86 -0.25 -52.52
N SER A 94 -35.39 0.95 -52.29
CA SER A 94 -34.59 2.13 -51.89
C SER A 94 -34.13 2.03 -50.45
N GLY A 95 -34.93 1.42 -49.57
CA GLY A 95 -34.57 1.09 -48.20
C GLY A 95 -33.33 0.20 -48.10
N LEU A 96 -33.09 -0.68 -49.08
CA LEU A 96 -31.87 -1.50 -49.13
C LEU A 96 -30.61 -0.66 -49.41
N ALA A 97 -30.71 0.40 -50.23
CA ALA A 97 -29.59 1.29 -50.50
C ALA A 97 -29.29 2.22 -49.31
N PHE A 98 -30.34 2.73 -48.65
CA PHE A 98 -30.19 3.48 -47.38
C PHE A 98 -29.67 2.60 -46.25
N PHE A 99 -30.08 1.33 -46.19
CA PHE A 99 -29.54 0.36 -45.26
C PHE A 99 -28.04 0.09 -45.51
N LEU A 100 -27.63 -0.14 -46.77
CA LEU A 100 -26.21 -0.32 -47.12
C LEU A 100 -25.37 0.94 -46.87
N GLY A 101 -25.92 2.13 -47.13
CA GLY A 101 -25.30 3.42 -46.79
C GLY A 101 -25.15 3.59 -45.28
N GLY A 102 -26.20 3.31 -44.51
CA GLY A 102 -26.17 3.33 -43.05
C GLY A 102 -25.15 2.36 -42.46
N PHE A 103 -24.92 1.18 -43.06
CA PHE A 103 -23.84 0.28 -42.63
C PHE A 103 -22.43 0.82 -42.94
N ALA A 104 -22.24 1.50 -44.07
CA ALA A 104 -20.97 2.15 -44.39
C ALA A 104 -20.71 3.34 -43.45
N ASP A 105 -21.75 4.10 -43.12
CA ASP A 105 -21.69 5.24 -42.20
C ASP A 105 -21.45 4.76 -40.77
N LEU A 106 -22.13 3.69 -40.32
CA LEU A 106 -21.83 3.00 -39.06
C LEU A 106 -20.38 2.51 -39.03
N GLY A 107 -19.88 1.93 -40.13
CA GLY A 107 -18.48 1.51 -40.22
C GLY A 107 -17.49 2.66 -40.08
N ARG A 108 -17.78 3.83 -40.66
CA ARG A 108 -16.98 5.05 -40.45
C ARG A 108 -17.07 5.57 -39.01
N SER A 109 -18.27 5.55 -38.45
CA SER A 109 -18.60 5.97 -37.09
C SER A 109 -17.85 5.13 -36.04
N VAL A 110 -17.90 3.81 -36.17
CA VAL A 110 -17.14 2.84 -35.39
C VAL A 110 -15.63 3.06 -35.52
N ASN A 111 -15.13 3.29 -36.74
CA ASN A 111 -13.71 3.58 -36.93
C ASN A 111 -13.30 4.91 -36.28
N ALA A 112 -14.17 5.92 -36.27
CA ALA A 112 -13.92 7.19 -35.59
C ALA A 112 -13.88 7.01 -34.07
N VAL A 113 -14.81 6.24 -33.48
CA VAL A 113 -14.78 5.92 -32.04
C VAL A 113 -13.53 5.16 -31.68
N LEU A 114 -13.15 4.14 -32.44
CA LEU A 114 -11.94 3.38 -32.14
C LEU A 114 -10.68 4.20 -32.35
N SER A 115 -10.62 5.02 -33.39
CA SER A 115 -9.51 5.95 -33.60
C SER A 115 -9.45 6.95 -32.45
N GLY A 116 -10.59 7.43 -31.95
CA GLY A 116 -10.73 8.28 -30.77
C GLY A 116 -10.26 7.56 -29.51
N ILE A 117 -10.82 6.38 -29.17
CA ILE A 117 -10.37 5.50 -28.09
C ILE A 117 -8.88 5.26 -28.17
N THR A 118 -8.36 4.91 -29.34
CA THR A 118 -6.92 4.64 -29.51
C THR A 118 -6.12 5.91 -29.37
N THR A 119 -6.61 7.04 -29.88
CA THR A 119 -5.99 8.36 -29.70
C THR A 119 -6.00 8.73 -28.22
N ASP A 120 -7.12 8.74 -27.53
CA ASP A 120 -7.18 9.14 -26.12
C ASP A 120 -6.45 8.12 -25.20
N ILE A 121 -6.36 6.84 -25.61
CA ILE A 121 -5.46 5.86 -24.98
C ILE A 121 -4.00 6.08 -25.40
N SER A 122 -3.67 6.54 -26.61
CA SER A 122 -2.29 6.69 -27.11
C SER A 122 -1.71 8.05 -26.73
N THR A 123 -2.44 9.13 -27.00
CA THR A 123 -2.16 10.55 -26.73
C THR A 123 -2.38 10.97 -25.27
N GLY A 124 -2.45 10.04 -24.32
CA GLY A 124 -2.00 10.30 -22.94
C GLY A 124 -0.48 10.56 -22.84
N SER A 125 0.10 11.07 -23.93
CA SER A 125 1.51 11.34 -24.20
C SER A 125 1.65 12.46 -25.25
N SER A 126 0.72 13.40 -25.31
CA SER A 126 0.77 14.54 -26.24
C SER A 126 1.84 15.58 -25.89
N SER A 127 3.03 15.17 -25.42
CA SER A 127 4.22 16.03 -25.35
C SER A 127 5.54 15.35 -24.96
N GLY A 128 5.60 14.03 -24.75
CA GLY A 128 6.82 13.41 -24.21
C GLY A 128 7.16 13.85 -22.78
N GLU A 129 6.22 14.46 -22.06
CA GLU A 129 6.25 14.65 -20.62
C GLU A 129 5.41 13.53 -19.96
N SER A 130 5.98 12.81 -19.00
CA SER A 130 5.37 11.67 -18.28
C SER A 130 4.17 12.03 -17.37
N ASN A 131 3.62 13.23 -17.54
CA ASN A 131 2.79 13.95 -16.57
C ASN A 131 1.34 14.20 -17.04
N GLU A 132 0.81 13.34 -17.90
CA GLU A 132 -0.57 13.48 -18.40
C GLU A 132 -1.57 12.61 -17.61
N ASN A 133 -2.77 13.17 -17.42
CA ASN A 133 -3.91 12.55 -16.76
C ASN A 133 -4.66 11.62 -17.72
N PHE A 134 -5.27 10.55 -17.21
CA PHE A 134 -6.17 9.72 -17.99
C PHE A 134 -7.31 9.17 -17.13
N SER A 135 -8.41 8.77 -17.75
CA SER A 135 -9.46 7.99 -17.12
C SER A 135 -9.96 6.99 -18.15
N PHE A 136 -10.48 5.84 -17.74
CA PHE A 136 -11.16 4.89 -18.61
C PHE A 136 -12.26 4.23 -17.80
N GLY A 137 -13.45 4.08 -18.38
CA GLY A 137 -14.60 3.53 -17.70
C GLY A 137 -15.42 2.61 -18.60
N MET A 138 -15.97 1.57 -18.01
CA MET A 138 -16.97 0.72 -18.62
C MET A 138 -18.15 0.68 -17.66
N GLN A 139 -19.17 1.48 -17.97
CA GLN A 139 -20.47 1.33 -17.35
C GLN A 139 -21.38 0.57 -18.29
N LEU A 140 -21.82 -0.60 -17.87
CA LEU A 140 -22.58 -1.54 -18.68
C LEU A 140 -23.95 -1.75 -18.04
N GLU A 141 -25.01 -1.37 -18.77
CA GLU A 141 -26.40 -1.62 -18.42
C GLU A 141 -27.06 -2.55 -19.43
N ALA A 142 -27.21 -3.81 -19.04
CA ALA A 142 -27.72 -4.93 -19.79
C ALA A 142 -29.04 -5.44 -19.15
N ASN A 143 -29.74 -6.34 -19.86
CA ASN A 143 -30.96 -6.99 -19.38
C ASN A 143 -30.76 -8.48 -19.02
N ALA A 144 -29.57 -9.01 -19.27
CA ALA A 144 -29.18 -10.39 -19.01
C ALA A 144 -27.65 -10.48 -18.81
N PRO A 145 -27.16 -11.52 -18.12
CA PRO A 145 -25.72 -11.77 -18.00
C PRO A 145 -25.06 -12.07 -19.34
N PHE A 146 -23.77 -11.80 -19.45
CA PHE A 146 -22.98 -12.03 -20.67
C PHE A 146 -21.49 -12.25 -20.36
N ASP A 147 -20.80 -12.92 -21.28
CA ASP A 147 -19.35 -13.05 -21.29
C ASP A 147 -18.70 -11.87 -22.01
N LEU A 148 -17.64 -11.31 -21.44
CA LEU A 148 -16.79 -10.30 -22.07
C LEU A 148 -15.41 -10.87 -22.37
N ILE A 149 -15.04 -10.87 -23.64
CA ILE A 149 -13.69 -11.21 -24.11
C ILE A 149 -13.20 -10.06 -24.98
N VAL A 150 -12.02 -9.51 -24.66
CA VAL A 150 -11.38 -8.45 -25.46
C VAL A 150 -9.91 -8.80 -25.66
N GLU A 151 -9.42 -8.62 -26.87
CA GLU A 151 -8.00 -8.59 -27.19
C GLU A 151 -7.76 -7.38 -28.10
N ALA A 152 -6.89 -6.47 -27.68
CA ALA A 152 -6.53 -5.29 -28.46
C ALA A 152 -5.02 -5.09 -28.46
N SER A 153 -4.47 -4.68 -29.59
CA SER A 153 -3.05 -4.40 -29.77
C SER A 153 -2.84 -3.17 -30.64
N HIS A 154 -1.87 -2.35 -30.27
CA HIS A 154 -1.47 -1.14 -30.98
C HIS A 154 0.05 -1.08 -31.09
N GLY A 155 0.55 -0.42 -32.14
CA GLY A 155 1.98 -0.26 -32.44
C GLY A 155 2.52 -1.29 -33.43
N ASP A 156 3.84 -1.45 -33.45
CA ASP A 156 4.58 -2.24 -34.45
C ASP A 156 4.57 -3.77 -34.22
N GLY A 157 3.88 -4.23 -33.17
CA GLY A 157 3.76 -5.63 -32.80
C GLY A 157 5.01 -6.22 -32.12
N THR A 158 5.93 -5.39 -31.63
CA THR A 158 7.12 -5.85 -30.88
C THR A 158 6.86 -6.12 -29.40
N LEU A 159 5.73 -5.63 -28.86
CA LEU A 159 5.35 -5.85 -27.47
C LEU A 159 5.03 -7.31 -27.20
N GLU A 160 5.42 -7.76 -26.01
CA GLU A 160 5.05 -9.08 -25.53
C GLU A 160 3.54 -9.14 -25.30
N THR A 161 2.96 -10.27 -25.72
CA THR A 161 1.54 -10.51 -25.54
C THR A 161 1.24 -10.90 -24.09
N PRO A 162 0.36 -10.18 -23.37
CA PRO A 162 0.03 -10.51 -21.99
C PRO A 162 -0.68 -11.87 -21.87
N PRO A 163 -0.62 -12.52 -20.70
CA PRO A 163 -1.36 -13.74 -20.46
C PRO A 163 -2.88 -13.48 -20.41
N TRP A 164 -3.67 -14.49 -20.74
CA TRP A 164 -5.09 -14.51 -20.38
C TRP A 164 -5.22 -14.78 -18.88
N VAL A 165 -5.99 -13.94 -18.19
CA VAL A 165 -6.34 -14.08 -16.77
C VAL A 165 -7.84 -13.89 -16.60
N HIS A 166 -8.41 -14.41 -15.51
CA HIS A 166 -9.78 -14.07 -15.11
C HIS A 166 -9.77 -12.62 -14.63
N GLY A 167 -10.14 -11.67 -15.49
CA GLY A 167 -9.96 -10.24 -15.29
C GLY A 167 -9.29 -9.54 -16.48
N VAL A 168 -8.29 -8.69 -16.20
CA VAL A 168 -7.66 -7.80 -17.19
C VAL A 168 -6.13 -7.93 -17.13
N SER A 169 -5.50 -8.05 -18.30
CA SER A 169 -4.05 -7.98 -18.47
C SER A 169 -3.68 -6.96 -19.54
N PHE A 170 -2.70 -6.10 -19.25
CA PHE A 170 -2.30 -4.99 -20.09
C PHE A 170 -0.78 -4.81 -20.02
N ILE A 171 -0.15 -4.62 -21.18
CA ILE A 171 1.27 -4.29 -21.32
C ILE A 171 1.40 -3.07 -22.23
N ALA A 172 2.10 -2.03 -21.77
CA ALA A 172 2.48 -0.87 -22.58
C ALA A 172 3.93 -0.94 -23.06
N ALA A 173 4.26 -0.19 -24.11
CA ALA A 173 5.64 0.08 -24.46
C ALA A 173 6.34 0.91 -23.37
N PRO A 174 7.66 0.70 -23.14
CA PRO A 174 8.41 1.46 -22.15
C PRO A 174 8.42 2.98 -22.38
N SER A 175 8.22 3.42 -23.62
CA SER A 175 8.15 4.82 -24.01
C SER A 175 6.76 5.42 -23.90
N GLY A 176 5.74 4.62 -23.58
CA GLY A 176 4.36 5.04 -23.41
C GLY A 176 3.38 4.22 -24.23
N ILE A 177 2.10 4.32 -23.86
CA ILE A 177 0.97 3.66 -24.53
C ILE A 177 0.75 4.12 -25.98
N SER A 178 1.28 5.29 -26.36
CA SER A 178 1.29 5.77 -27.75
C SER A 178 2.10 4.93 -28.70
N ASP A 179 3.29 4.53 -28.27
CA ASP A 179 4.21 3.74 -29.09
C ASP A 179 3.79 2.27 -29.17
N GLY A 180 2.92 1.83 -28.26
CA GLY A 180 2.27 0.53 -28.35
C GLY A 180 1.64 0.07 -27.04
N PHE A 181 0.62 -0.78 -27.17
CA PHE A 181 0.08 -1.55 -26.06
C PHE A 181 -0.50 -2.90 -26.52
N HIS A 182 -0.68 -3.83 -25.57
CA HIS A 182 -1.48 -5.03 -25.76
C HIS A 182 -2.37 -5.24 -24.52
N LEU A 183 -3.67 -5.36 -24.74
CA LEU A 183 -4.72 -5.60 -23.75
C LEU A 183 -5.38 -6.96 -23.99
N ARG A 184 -5.65 -7.69 -22.91
CA ARG A 184 -6.53 -8.86 -22.87
C ARG A 184 -7.48 -8.75 -21.69
N THR A 185 -8.77 -8.93 -21.94
CA THR A 185 -9.81 -8.94 -20.91
C THR A 185 -10.65 -10.19 -21.06
N TRP A 186 -10.78 -10.96 -19.99
CA TRP A 186 -11.69 -12.11 -19.94
C TRP A 186 -12.46 -12.11 -18.63
N ILE A 187 -13.72 -11.73 -18.70
CA ILE A 187 -14.63 -11.73 -17.55
C ILE A 187 -15.94 -12.41 -17.98
N PRO A 188 -16.11 -13.70 -17.66
CA PRO A 188 -17.33 -14.45 -17.95
C PRO A 188 -18.46 -14.08 -16.99
N ASP A 189 -19.70 -14.36 -17.44
CA ASP A 189 -20.93 -14.25 -16.66
C ASP A 189 -21.09 -12.90 -15.93
N LEU A 190 -20.66 -11.80 -16.56
CA LEU A 190 -20.84 -10.44 -16.04
C LEU A 190 -22.34 -10.16 -15.82
N PRO A 191 -22.69 -9.50 -14.70
CA PRO A 191 -24.07 -9.19 -14.41
C PRO A 191 -24.62 -8.11 -15.35
N PRO A 192 -25.95 -7.89 -15.34
CA PRO A 192 -26.55 -6.86 -16.16
C PRO A 192 -26.12 -5.43 -15.78
N VAL A 193 -25.62 -5.18 -14.57
CA VAL A 193 -25.14 -3.86 -14.15
C VAL A 193 -23.68 -4.00 -13.73
N VAL A 194 -22.80 -3.34 -14.48
CA VAL A 194 -21.35 -3.33 -14.28
C VAL A 194 -20.88 -1.89 -14.28
N ASP A 195 -20.11 -1.50 -13.29
CA ASP A 195 -19.33 -0.26 -13.31
C ASP A 195 -17.87 -0.59 -13.00
N MET A 196 -17.01 -0.33 -13.96
CA MET A 196 -15.57 -0.55 -13.84
C MET A 196 -14.86 0.69 -14.34
N SER A 197 -14.00 1.31 -13.55
CA SER A 197 -13.18 2.39 -14.04
C SER A 197 -11.80 2.43 -13.39
N VAL A 198 -10.84 2.96 -14.16
CA VAL A 198 -9.52 3.30 -13.69
C VAL A 198 -9.23 4.73 -14.11
N SER A 199 -8.61 5.51 -13.23
CA SER A 199 -8.19 6.86 -13.54
C SER A 199 -6.85 7.18 -12.93
N ARG A 200 -6.13 8.10 -13.57
CA ARG A 200 -4.92 8.73 -13.08
C ARG A 200 -5.07 10.23 -13.19
N SER A 201 -4.83 10.95 -12.10
CA SER A 201 -4.58 12.38 -12.13
C SER A 201 -3.19 12.68 -11.61
N VAL A 202 -2.61 13.75 -12.11
CA VAL A 202 -1.31 14.29 -11.71
C VAL A 202 -1.53 15.76 -11.37
N ASP A 203 -1.10 16.16 -10.18
CA ASP A 203 -1.08 17.55 -9.73
C ASP A 203 0.28 17.88 -9.10
N GLY A 204 1.09 18.66 -9.82
CA GLY A 204 2.46 18.97 -9.41
C GLY A 204 3.32 17.71 -9.32
N ASP A 205 3.77 17.39 -8.10
CA ASP A 205 4.58 16.21 -7.77
C ASP A 205 3.73 15.06 -7.17
N SER A 206 2.41 15.26 -7.05
CA SER A 206 1.48 14.23 -6.59
C SER A 206 0.79 13.53 -7.76
N GLN A 207 0.51 12.25 -7.60
CA GLN A 207 -0.22 11.45 -8.57
C GLN A 207 -1.26 10.59 -7.85
N ASP A 208 -2.52 10.67 -8.30
CA ASP A 208 -3.62 9.87 -7.79
C ASP A 208 -4.02 8.82 -8.81
N TRP A 209 -4.21 7.59 -8.36
CA TRP A 209 -4.87 6.51 -9.10
C TRP A 209 -6.19 6.18 -8.45
N GLY A 210 -7.27 6.17 -9.22
CA GLY A 210 -8.57 5.67 -8.81
C GLY A 210 -8.89 4.34 -9.47
N VAL A 211 -9.43 3.39 -8.73
CA VAL A 211 -9.92 2.08 -9.20
C VAL A 211 -11.32 1.86 -8.64
N MET A 212 -12.30 1.69 -9.54
CA MET A 212 -13.67 1.35 -9.20
C MET A 212 -14.04 0.03 -9.86
N LEU A 213 -14.63 -0.87 -9.09
CA LEU A 213 -15.21 -2.13 -9.56
C LEU A 213 -16.49 -2.37 -8.77
N ALA A 214 -17.64 -2.18 -9.40
CA ALA A 214 -18.95 -2.46 -8.84
C ALA A 214 -19.71 -3.44 -9.75
N LEU A 215 -19.97 -4.64 -9.24
CA LEU A 215 -20.71 -5.71 -9.90
C LEU A 215 -21.85 -6.14 -8.98
N ASP A 216 -23.09 -6.21 -9.49
CA ASP A 216 -24.23 -6.71 -8.71
C ASP A 216 -24.75 -8.04 -9.26
N GLY A 217 -24.47 -9.14 -8.55
CA GLY A 217 -24.89 -10.48 -8.93
C GLY A 217 -24.00 -11.16 -9.97
N TRP A 218 -22.71 -10.82 -10.00
CA TRP A 218 -21.71 -11.48 -10.84
C TRP A 218 -21.57 -12.95 -10.46
N VAL A 219 -21.44 -13.84 -11.45
CA VAL A 219 -21.20 -15.27 -11.21
C VAL A 219 -19.76 -15.59 -11.62
N PRO A 220 -18.80 -15.63 -10.68
CA PRO A 220 -17.40 -15.80 -11.04
C PRO A 220 -17.13 -17.22 -11.56
N ALA A 221 -16.33 -17.33 -12.63
CA ALA A 221 -15.92 -18.62 -13.18
C ALA A 221 -14.68 -19.21 -12.48
N HIS A 222 -13.90 -18.37 -11.79
CA HIS A 222 -12.70 -18.74 -11.05
C HIS A 222 -12.71 -18.11 -9.66
N SER A 223 -11.94 -18.70 -8.74
CA SER A 223 -11.80 -18.22 -7.37
C SER A 223 -11.05 -16.90 -7.26
N GLU A 224 -10.32 -16.52 -8.30
CA GLU A 224 -9.48 -15.33 -8.35
C GLU A 224 -9.90 -14.38 -9.47
N ILE A 225 -9.86 -13.07 -9.22
CA ILE A 225 -9.88 -12.04 -10.26
C ILE A 225 -8.56 -11.26 -10.23
N MET A 226 -7.99 -11.01 -11.40
CA MET A 226 -6.69 -10.38 -11.55
C MET A 226 -6.77 -9.12 -12.43
N ILE A 227 -6.08 -8.05 -12.01
CA ILE A 227 -5.79 -6.88 -12.82
C ILE A 227 -4.28 -6.75 -12.90
N GLN A 228 -3.73 -6.95 -14.10
CA GLN A 228 -2.29 -6.84 -14.37
C GLN A 228 -2.09 -5.74 -15.40
N ALA A 229 -1.54 -4.60 -15.00
CA ALA A 229 -1.22 -3.50 -15.89
C ALA A 229 0.28 -3.20 -15.77
N MET A 230 1.03 -3.38 -16.84
CA MET A 230 2.48 -3.22 -16.84
C MET A 230 2.91 -2.11 -17.79
N GLY A 231 3.86 -1.29 -17.34
CA GLY A 231 4.50 -0.26 -18.15
C GLY A 231 3.66 0.99 -18.41
N ILE A 232 2.48 1.15 -17.78
CA ILE A 232 1.66 2.36 -17.96
C ILE A 232 2.43 3.54 -17.36
N ASN A 233 3.02 4.38 -18.20
CA ASN A 233 3.80 5.55 -17.80
C ASN A 233 4.89 5.21 -16.76
N GLY A 234 5.64 4.13 -16.99
CA GLY A 234 6.70 3.68 -16.08
C GLY A 234 6.20 2.97 -14.82
N GLN A 235 4.90 2.66 -14.74
CA GLN A 235 4.27 2.06 -13.57
C GLN A 235 3.66 0.69 -13.89
N ASP A 236 3.74 -0.20 -12.90
CA ASP A 236 3.12 -1.52 -12.94
C ASP A 236 2.12 -1.64 -11.77
N LEU A 237 0.91 -2.12 -12.04
CA LEU A 237 -0.12 -2.49 -11.07
C LEU A 237 -0.44 -3.98 -11.24
N LEU A 238 -0.25 -4.77 -10.19
CA LEU A 238 -0.67 -6.15 -10.13
C LEU A 238 -1.60 -6.30 -8.93
N MET A 239 -2.86 -6.59 -9.20
CA MET A 239 -3.88 -6.82 -8.18
C MET A 239 -4.47 -8.20 -8.38
N THR A 240 -4.60 -8.95 -7.29
CA THR A 240 -5.30 -10.24 -7.25
C THR A 240 -6.21 -10.28 -6.04
N LEU A 241 -7.48 -10.58 -6.26
CA LEU A 241 -8.45 -10.93 -5.22
C LEU A 241 -8.74 -12.41 -5.34
N ASN A 242 -8.72 -13.16 -4.23
CA ASN A 242 -8.95 -14.60 -4.22
C ASN A 242 -9.91 -15.00 -3.10
N GLY A 243 -10.73 -16.03 -3.35
CA GLY A 243 -11.79 -16.48 -2.44
C GLY A 243 -13.19 -16.25 -3.00
N LEU A 244 -13.31 -15.96 -4.30
CA LEU A 244 -14.61 -15.87 -4.98
C LEU A 244 -15.28 -17.26 -5.02
N GLU A 245 -16.57 -17.30 -4.66
CA GLU A 245 -17.36 -18.54 -4.74
C GLU A 245 -17.77 -18.84 -6.19
N VAL A 246 -17.06 -19.76 -6.84
CA VAL A 246 -17.30 -20.13 -8.23
C VAL A 246 -18.74 -20.61 -8.45
N GLY A 247 -19.42 -20.00 -9.43
CA GLY A 247 -20.80 -20.36 -9.80
C GLY A 247 -21.88 -19.83 -8.86
N VAL A 248 -21.53 -19.00 -7.88
CA VAL A 248 -22.48 -18.38 -6.95
C VAL A 248 -22.59 -16.87 -7.25
N PRO A 249 -23.80 -16.31 -7.43
CA PRO A 249 -23.95 -14.87 -7.61
C PRO A 249 -23.40 -14.09 -6.42
N THR A 250 -22.52 -13.13 -6.69
CA THR A 250 -21.91 -12.24 -5.71
C THR A 250 -22.01 -10.78 -6.16
N GLY A 251 -22.44 -9.91 -5.26
CA GLY A 251 -22.19 -8.48 -5.36
C GLY A 251 -20.79 -8.16 -4.88
N MET A 252 -20.06 -7.32 -5.63
CA MET A 252 -18.70 -6.86 -5.32
C MET A 252 -18.62 -5.35 -5.56
N LEU A 253 -18.04 -4.63 -4.62
CA LEU A 253 -17.66 -3.23 -4.69
C LEU A 253 -16.22 -3.10 -4.19
N VAL A 254 -15.36 -2.54 -5.03
CA VAL A 254 -14.03 -2.08 -4.69
C VAL A 254 -13.92 -0.64 -5.18
N ASP A 255 -13.71 0.28 -4.25
CA ASP A 255 -13.44 1.69 -4.54
C ASP A 255 -12.13 2.05 -3.85
N ALA A 256 -11.05 2.15 -4.62
CA ALA A 256 -9.71 2.35 -4.10
C ALA A 256 -9.03 3.55 -4.77
N THR A 257 -8.37 4.37 -3.97
CA THR A 257 -7.52 5.47 -4.40
C THR A 257 -6.10 5.26 -3.87
N PHE A 258 -5.10 5.45 -4.73
CA PHE A 258 -3.68 5.44 -4.38
C PHE A 258 -3.04 6.77 -4.75
N GLU A 259 -2.60 7.53 -3.77
CA GLU A 259 -1.92 8.82 -3.93
C GLU A 259 -0.41 8.62 -3.71
N PHE A 260 0.38 9.13 -4.64
CA PHE A 260 1.84 9.09 -4.62
C PHE A 260 2.36 10.51 -4.46
N GLU A 261 3.08 10.76 -3.36
CA GLU A 261 3.71 12.06 -3.13
C GLU A 261 5.21 11.87 -2.91
N ASN A 262 6.05 12.72 -3.52
CA ASN A 262 7.48 12.71 -3.24
C ASN A 262 7.84 13.78 -2.22
N ILE A 263 8.16 13.36 -0.99
CA ILE A 263 8.49 14.25 0.12
C ILE A 263 9.95 14.03 0.49
N ALA A 264 10.77 15.08 0.31
CA ALA A 264 12.20 15.08 0.65
C ALA A 264 13.00 13.91 0.03
N GLY A 265 12.60 13.44 -1.16
CA GLY A 265 13.26 12.34 -1.86
C GLY A 265 12.78 10.95 -1.46
N ILE A 266 11.75 10.84 -0.61
CA ILE A 266 11.04 9.60 -0.29
C ILE A 266 9.67 9.64 -0.94
N THR A 267 9.29 8.58 -1.64
CA THR A 267 7.91 8.40 -2.10
C THR A 267 7.03 7.92 -0.95
N GLU A 268 6.07 8.74 -0.57
CA GLU A 268 4.95 8.37 0.31
C GLU A 268 3.79 7.85 -0.53
N VAL A 269 3.16 6.78 -0.06
CA VAL A 269 2.01 6.17 -0.72
C VAL A 269 0.85 6.11 0.24
N SER A 270 -0.19 6.87 -0.08
CA SER A 270 -1.46 6.90 0.64
C SER A 270 -2.50 6.08 -0.12
N THR A 271 -3.10 5.12 0.57
CA THR A 271 -4.15 4.24 0.04
C THR A 271 -5.43 4.50 0.81
N SER A 272 -6.53 4.74 0.11
CA SER A 272 -7.89 4.77 0.67
C SER A 272 -8.73 3.75 -0.09
N ALA A 273 -9.27 2.76 0.60
CA ALA A 273 -10.05 1.70 -0.02
C ALA A 273 -11.34 1.42 0.76
N ARG A 274 -12.45 1.35 0.03
CA ARG A 274 -13.72 0.79 0.48
C ARG A 274 -13.97 -0.51 -0.25
N TYR A 275 -14.16 -1.57 0.51
CA TYR A 275 -14.45 -2.89 0.02
C TYR A 275 -15.80 -3.38 0.55
N SER A 276 -16.60 -3.98 -0.32
CA SER A 276 -17.82 -4.66 0.05
C SER A 276 -18.08 -5.86 -0.88
N MET A 277 -18.31 -7.06 -0.34
CA MET A 277 -18.68 -8.24 -1.12
C MET A 277 -19.76 -9.06 -0.40
N THR A 278 -20.45 -9.94 -1.14
CA THR A 278 -21.51 -10.80 -0.58
C THR A 278 -20.98 -11.82 0.43
N ASN A 279 -19.77 -12.32 0.20
CA ASN A 279 -19.08 -13.28 1.04
C ASN A 279 -17.71 -12.72 1.44
N PRO A 280 -17.08 -13.22 2.51
CA PRO A 280 -15.68 -12.93 2.82
C PRO A 280 -14.75 -13.32 1.67
N LEU A 281 -13.60 -12.65 1.60
CA LEU A 281 -12.55 -12.93 0.61
C LEU A 281 -11.36 -13.58 1.32
N ASP A 282 -10.80 -14.63 0.73
CA ASP A 282 -9.69 -15.37 1.33
C ASP A 282 -8.45 -14.49 1.46
N TRP A 283 -8.07 -13.78 0.39
CA TRP A 283 -6.98 -12.81 0.44
C TRP A 283 -7.01 -11.83 -0.73
N ALA A 284 -6.35 -10.69 -0.53
CA ALA A 284 -6.03 -9.72 -1.57
C ALA A 284 -4.52 -9.45 -1.61
N HIS A 285 -3.96 -9.33 -2.81
CA HIS A 285 -2.58 -8.92 -3.04
C HIS A 285 -2.56 -7.78 -4.05
N ILE A 286 -1.94 -6.67 -3.66
CA ILE A 286 -1.75 -5.49 -4.50
C ILE A 286 -0.26 -5.19 -4.51
N LEU A 287 0.34 -5.15 -5.69
CA LEU A 287 1.72 -4.78 -5.93
C LEU A 287 1.72 -3.64 -6.93
N LEU A 288 2.28 -2.52 -6.52
CA LEU A 288 2.49 -1.37 -7.36
C LEU A 288 3.98 -1.06 -7.46
N ILE A 289 4.47 -0.82 -8.67
CA ILE A 289 5.86 -0.46 -8.93
C ILE A 289 5.87 0.85 -9.70
N ASN A 290 6.53 1.86 -9.16
CA ASN A 290 6.82 3.10 -9.86
C ASN A 290 8.31 3.15 -10.19
N ARG A 291 8.65 2.89 -11.46
CA ARG A 291 10.04 2.78 -11.91
C ARG A 291 10.74 4.13 -12.00
N ASP A 292 9.99 5.19 -12.27
CA ASP A 292 10.50 6.55 -12.37
C ASP A 292 10.86 7.12 -10.98
N ALA A 293 9.99 6.87 -9.99
CA ALA A 293 10.23 7.25 -8.60
C ALA A 293 11.19 6.30 -7.87
N GLY A 294 11.45 5.10 -8.41
CA GLY A 294 12.24 4.08 -7.73
C GLY A 294 11.52 3.53 -6.49
N SER A 295 10.21 3.32 -6.60
CA SER A 295 9.34 2.95 -5.48
C SER A 295 8.61 1.63 -5.78
N ARG A 296 8.43 0.79 -4.76
CA ARG A 296 7.58 -0.42 -4.82
C ARG A 296 6.72 -0.50 -3.57
N THR A 297 5.41 -0.55 -3.76
CA THR A 297 4.41 -0.70 -2.70
C THR A 297 3.76 -2.07 -2.83
N GLU A 298 3.66 -2.80 -1.74
CA GLU A 298 3.04 -4.12 -1.69
C GLU A 298 2.11 -4.18 -0.49
N ILE A 299 0.88 -4.62 -0.73
CA ILE A 299 -0.16 -4.80 0.28
C ILE A 299 -0.67 -6.23 0.13
N MET A 300 -0.70 -6.98 1.23
CA MET A 300 -1.32 -8.29 1.30
C MET A 300 -2.26 -8.32 2.49
N ILE A 301 -3.49 -8.74 2.27
CA ILE A 301 -4.52 -8.83 3.31
C ILE A 301 -5.11 -10.23 3.27
N ASP A 302 -5.21 -10.87 4.43
CA ASP A 302 -5.67 -12.25 4.59
C ASP A 302 -6.96 -12.29 5.41
N GLU A 303 -7.91 -13.11 4.96
CA GLU A 303 -9.28 -13.27 5.44
C GLU A 303 -10.00 -11.92 5.64
N ILE A 304 -10.41 -11.32 4.51
CA ILE A 304 -11.09 -10.02 4.47
C ILE A 304 -12.61 -10.25 4.69
N PRO A 305 -13.24 -9.56 5.65
CA PRO A 305 -14.68 -9.68 5.90
C PRO A 305 -15.49 -9.05 4.77
N GLU A 306 -16.80 -9.25 4.78
CA GLU A 306 -17.71 -8.77 3.74
C GLU A 306 -17.62 -7.27 3.50
N VAL A 307 -17.31 -6.46 4.52
CA VAL A 307 -17.17 -5.01 4.40
C VAL A 307 -15.97 -4.53 5.21
N VAL A 308 -15.11 -3.73 4.57
CA VAL A 308 -14.03 -3.02 5.26
C VAL A 308 -13.78 -1.66 4.60
N ASP A 309 -13.56 -0.65 5.44
CA ASP A 309 -12.98 0.63 5.04
C ASP A 309 -11.53 0.69 5.58
N ILE A 310 -10.57 0.98 4.72
CA ILE A 310 -9.13 1.09 5.05
C ILE A 310 -8.60 2.41 4.52
N THR A 311 -7.87 3.14 5.35
CA THR A 311 -7.00 4.24 4.94
C THR A 311 -5.61 3.96 5.50
N ALA A 312 -4.59 3.96 4.66
CA ALA A 312 -3.23 3.70 5.10
C ALA A 312 -2.22 4.56 4.33
N SER A 313 -1.24 5.13 5.02
CA SER A 313 -0.10 5.81 4.41
C SER A 313 1.20 5.15 4.86
N LEU A 314 2.11 4.94 3.92
CA LEU A 314 3.46 4.44 4.18
C LEU A 314 4.50 5.30 3.46
N GLY A 315 5.34 5.98 4.23
CA GLY A 315 6.38 6.88 3.72
C GLY A 315 7.36 7.27 4.83
N THR A 316 7.51 8.57 5.07
CA THR A 316 8.29 9.06 6.23
C THR A 316 7.57 8.80 7.56
N ALA A 317 6.24 8.76 7.50
CA ALA A 317 5.35 8.36 8.58
C ALA A 317 4.60 7.08 8.19
N VAL A 318 3.98 6.46 9.19
CA VAL A 318 3.03 5.36 8.99
C VAL A 318 1.70 5.79 9.54
N SER A 319 0.62 5.58 8.80
CA SER A 319 -0.73 5.67 9.34
C SER A 319 -1.56 4.52 8.82
N ILE A 320 -2.33 3.88 9.69
CA ILE A 320 -3.34 2.88 9.32
C ILE A 320 -4.60 3.17 10.14
N ASP A 321 -5.69 3.45 9.45
CA ASP A 321 -7.03 3.53 10.00
C ASP A 321 -7.89 2.48 9.28
N MET A 322 -8.57 1.64 10.05
CA MET A 322 -9.40 0.58 9.50
C MET A 322 -10.66 0.45 10.33
N THR A 323 -11.79 0.22 9.65
CA THR A 323 -13.06 -0.10 10.29
C THR A 323 -13.76 -1.25 9.57
N VAL A 324 -14.21 -2.22 10.37
CA VAL A 324 -15.08 -3.34 9.98
C VAL A 324 -16.35 -3.26 10.82
N PRO A 325 -17.55 -3.26 10.21
CA PRO A 325 -18.80 -3.24 10.96
C PRO A 325 -18.97 -4.45 11.91
N ASP A 326 -19.48 -4.23 13.12
CA ASP A 326 -19.64 -5.24 14.17
C ASP A 326 -20.27 -6.57 13.72
N GLN A 327 -21.22 -6.51 12.78
CA GLN A 327 -21.93 -7.69 12.27
C GLN A 327 -21.06 -8.63 11.41
N TYR A 328 -19.92 -8.15 10.93
CA TYR A 328 -18.96 -8.91 10.11
C TYR A 328 -17.70 -9.28 10.89
N LEU A 329 -17.65 -8.97 12.20
CA LEU A 329 -16.56 -9.42 13.06
C LEU A 329 -16.70 -10.91 13.35
N LYS A 330 -15.56 -11.59 13.46
CA LYS A 330 -15.48 -12.95 14.00
C LYS A 330 -15.96 -12.95 15.46
N GLU A 331 -16.33 -14.13 15.98
CA GLU A 331 -16.82 -14.26 17.37
C GLU A 331 -15.84 -13.76 18.44
N ASN A 332 -14.54 -13.74 18.13
CA ASN A 332 -13.47 -13.23 18.99
C ASN A 332 -13.21 -11.71 18.84
N GLY A 333 -13.99 -10.99 18.03
CA GLY A 333 -13.85 -9.55 17.79
C GLY A 333 -12.81 -9.17 16.72
N VAL A 334 -12.17 -10.15 16.08
CA VAL A 334 -11.23 -9.92 14.97
C VAL A 334 -11.99 -9.59 13.70
N GLY A 335 -11.59 -8.51 13.03
CA GLY A 335 -12.11 -8.10 11.72
C GLY A 335 -11.31 -8.71 10.57
N ILE A 336 -9.98 -8.55 10.58
CA ILE A 336 -9.07 -9.05 9.54
C ILE A 336 -8.01 -9.96 10.17
N ASN A 337 -7.68 -11.09 9.52
CA ASN A 337 -6.70 -12.02 10.08
C ASN A 337 -5.29 -11.46 10.06
N SER A 338 -4.82 -10.99 8.90
CA SER A 338 -3.53 -10.30 8.83
C SER A 338 -3.45 -9.26 7.71
N ILE A 339 -2.62 -8.24 7.93
CA ILE A 339 -2.30 -7.19 6.97
C ILE A 339 -0.78 -7.07 6.89
N MET A 340 -0.22 -7.20 5.69
CA MET A 340 1.16 -6.84 5.37
C MET A 340 1.14 -5.61 4.48
N MET A 341 1.93 -4.62 4.83
CA MET A 341 2.23 -3.48 3.97
C MET A 341 3.73 -3.31 3.87
N GLN A 342 4.25 -3.17 2.67
CA GLN A 342 5.67 -2.94 2.42
C GLN A 342 5.87 -1.83 1.40
N GLN A 343 6.74 -0.89 1.73
CA GLN A 343 7.22 0.16 0.85
C GLN A 343 8.72 -0.02 0.66
N MET A 344 9.20 -0.10 -0.58
CA MET A 344 10.62 -0.16 -0.89
C MET A 344 11.04 1.10 -1.63
N GLN A 345 12.18 1.67 -1.23
CA GLN A 345 12.82 2.80 -1.90
C GLN A 345 14.11 2.33 -2.59
N TRP A 346 14.29 2.68 -3.85
CA TRP A 346 15.51 2.40 -4.61
C TRP A 346 16.51 3.54 -4.44
N MET A 347 17.57 3.29 -3.68
CA MET A 347 18.63 4.27 -3.40
C MET A 347 20.00 3.58 -3.37
N ASP A 348 21.04 4.28 -3.85
CA ASP A 348 22.42 3.76 -3.88
C ASP A 348 22.55 2.38 -4.56
N SER A 349 21.77 2.13 -5.62
CA SER A 349 21.73 0.85 -6.35
C SER A 349 21.24 -0.36 -5.50
N ALA A 350 20.46 -0.10 -4.46
CA ALA A 350 19.84 -1.12 -3.61
C ALA A 350 18.40 -0.74 -3.23
N TRP A 351 17.58 -1.75 -2.91
CA TRP A 351 16.24 -1.56 -2.37
C TRP A 351 16.29 -1.50 -0.84
N TRP A 352 15.60 -0.52 -0.26
CA TRP A 352 15.47 -0.30 1.18
C TRP A 352 14.00 -0.42 1.58
N PRO A 353 13.61 -1.46 2.34
CA PRO A 353 12.21 -1.68 2.70
C PRO A 353 11.80 -0.97 4.00
N ALA A 354 10.53 -0.62 4.08
CA ALA A 354 9.77 -0.38 5.30
C ALA A 354 8.57 -1.33 5.27
N THR A 355 8.48 -2.22 6.25
CA THR A 355 7.49 -3.31 6.30
C THR A 355 6.71 -3.23 7.60
N ILE A 356 5.40 -3.42 7.49
CA ILE A 356 4.46 -3.50 8.60
C ILE A 356 3.70 -4.82 8.44
N PHE A 357 3.53 -5.52 9.54
CA PHE A 357 2.73 -6.73 9.61
C PHE A 357 1.84 -6.67 10.85
N LEU A 358 0.54 -6.88 10.64
CA LEU A 358 -0.49 -6.92 11.67
C LEU A 358 -1.13 -8.30 11.66
N THR A 359 -1.41 -8.88 12.82
CA THR A 359 -2.26 -10.07 12.96
C THR A 359 -3.34 -9.88 13.98
N ASP A 360 -4.46 -10.60 13.82
CA ASP A 360 -5.62 -10.56 14.69
C ASP A 360 -6.17 -9.12 14.80
N VAL A 361 -6.33 -8.45 13.65
CA VAL A 361 -6.68 -7.02 13.58
C VAL A 361 -8.12 -6.81 14.06
N PRO A 362 -8.36 -6.02 15.14
CA PRO A 362 -9.70 -5.77 15.67
C PRO A 362 -10.61 -5.00 14.71
N GLY A 363 -11.91 -4.95 15.03
CA GLY A 363 -12.91 -4.28 14.20
C GLY A 363 -12.67 -2.78 13.91
N SER A 364 -11.99 -2.05 14.80
CA SER A 364 -11.43 -0.74 14.45
C SER A 364 -10.00 -0.63 14.94
N ILE A 365 -9.11 -0.06 14.12
CA ILE A 365 -7.76 0.32 14.54
C ILE A 365 -7.44 1.74 14.06
N ASN A 366 -6.63 2.43 14.85
CA ASN A 366 -5.95 3.65 14.48
C ASN A 366 -4.50 3.52 14.94
N LEU A 367 -3.58 3.42 13.99
CA LEU A 367 -2.13 3.32 14.21
C LEU A 367 -1.48 4.49 13.51
N THR A 368 -0.69 5.27 14.23
CA THR A 368 0.15 6.31 13.65
C THR A 368 1.58 6.19 14.15
N THR A 369 2.53 6.47 13.25
CA THR A 369 3.89 6.77 13.63
C THR A 369 4.29 8.13 13.06
N GLU A 370 4.86 8.97 13.91
CA GLU A 370 5.34 10.30 13.52
C GLU A 370 6.84 10.40 13.79
N PRO A 371 7.66 10.83 12.81
CA PRO A 371 9.07 11.13 13.04
C PRO A 371 9.24 12.17 14.14
N ASP A 372 10.14 11.91 15.09
CA ASP A 372 10.58 12.94 16.03
C ASP A 372 11.67 13.80 15.39
N THR A 373 11.37 15.08 15.17
CA THR A 373 12.30 16.05 14.58
C THR A 373 12.91 16.97 15.64
N GLU A 374 12.49 16.84 16.91
CA GLU A 374 13.06 17.62 18.00
C GLU A 374 14.46 17.10 18.32
N PHE A 375 15.43 18.02 18.39
CA PHE A 375 16.82 17.68 18.60
C PHE A 375 17.47 18.69 19.53
N ASP A 376 18.05 18.22 20.63
CA ASP A 376 18.86 19.04 21.52
C ASP A 376 20.23 18.39 21.73
N ILE A 377 21.25 19.04 21.16
CA ILE A 377 22.65 18.66 21.38
C ILE A 377 23.08 18.73 22.84
N ARG A 378 22.30 19.34 23.74
CA ARG A 378 22.59 19.47 25.18
C ARG A 378 22.22 18.22 25.97
N GLU A 379 21.28 17.43 25.47
CA GLU A 379 20.75 16.23 26.10
C GLU A 379 21.35 14.96 25.50
N SER A 380 20.96 13.80 26.05
CA SER A 380 21.36 12.48 25.53
C SER A 380 20.85 12.29 24.11
N LEU A 381 21.71 11.82 23.21
CA LEU A 381 21.36 11.54 21.81
C LEU A 381 20.73 10.15 21.61
N ALA A 382 20.70 9.31 22.65
CA ALA A 382 20.41 7.88 22.53
C ALA A 382 19.00 7.57 22.01
N PHE A 383 18.00 8.37 22.37
CA PHE A 383 16.61 8.20 21.96
C PHE A 383 16.09 9.34 21.08
N GLN A 384 16.95 10.31 20.69
CA GLN A 384 16.53 11.42 19.83
C GLN A 384 16.26 10.93 18.41
N GLY A 385 15.10 11.27 17.85
CA GLY A 385 14.69 10.83 16.52
C GLY A 385 14.01 9.46 16.47
N ILE A 386 13.70 8.86 17.63
CA ILE A 386 12.81 7.70 17.68
C ILE A 386 11.39 8.16 17.32
N PRO A 387 10.71 7.51 16.37
CA PRO A 387 9.36 7.88 16.00
C PRO A 387 8.40 7.66 17.17
N THR A 388 7.43 8.55 17.31
CA THR A 388 6.31 8.35 18.22
C THR A 388 5.34 7.37 17.59
N LEU A 389 4.96 6.32 18.31
CA LEU A 389 3.90 5.38 17.95
C LEU A 389 2.69 5.65 18.84
N ASP A 390 1.52 5.88 18.24
CA ASP A 390 0.22 5.90 18.92
C ASP A 390 -0.69 4.87 18.26
N TYR A 391 -1.13 3.89 19.05
CA TYR A 391 -2.03 2.83 18.63
C TYR A 391 -3.26 2.81 19.52
N ARG A 392 -4.43 2.69 18.88
CA ARG A 392 -5.73 2.46 19.51
C ARG A 392 -6.53 1.44 18.72
N ALA A 393 -7.34 0.63 19.40
CA ALA A 393 -8.22 -0.33 18.77
C ALA A 393 -9.52 -0.60 19.55
N SER A 394 -10.48 -1.26 18.89
CA SER A 394 -11.75 -1.69 19.50
C SER A 394 -11.62 -2.95 20.36
N GLY A 395 -10.49 -3.64 20.30
CA GLY A 395 -10.26 -4.92 20.96
C GLY A 395 -8.78 -5.16 21.26
N GLU A 396 -8.54 -6.19 22.07
CA GLU A 396 -7.20 -6.62 22.51
C GLU A 396 -6.75 -7.85 21.71
N GLY A 397 -5.45 -8.16 21.77
CA GLY A 397 -4.86 -9.38 21.20
C GLY A 397 -4.12 -9.18 19.89
N MET A 398 -4.22 -8.00 19.25
CA MET A 398 -3.51 -7.70 18.01
C MET A 398 -1.99 -7.82 18.19
N SER A 399 -1.30 -8.35 17.19
CA SER A 399 0.17 -8.28 17.13
C SER A 399 0.62 -7.34 16.01
N LEU A 400 1.68 -6.59 16.27
CA LEU A 400 2.27 -5.59 15.39
C LEU A 400 3.76 -5.89 15.19
N TYR A 401 4.21 -5.90 13.95
CA TYR A 401 5.62 -5.89 13.59
C TYR A 401 5.89 -4.75 12.61
N ILE A 402 6.91 -3.94 12.89
CA ILE A 402 7.40 -2.87 12.02
C ILE A 402 8.90 -3.08 11.85
N GLU A 403 9.37 -3.11 10.60
CA GLU A 403 10.79 -3.05 10.26
C GLU A 403 11.00 -1.94 9.24
N ALA A 404 11.78 -0.93 9.59
CA ALA A 404 12.06 0.18 8.71
C ALA A 404 13.55 0.49 8.68
N PHE A 405 14.13 0.49 7.49
CA PHE A 405 15.49 0.94 7.29
C PHE A 405 15.51 2.47 7.32
N GLY A 406 16.48 3.08 8.01
CA GLY A 406 16.46 4.53 8.21
C GLY A 406 16.43 5.29 6.87
N ARG A 407 17.08 4.75 5.85
CA ARG A 407 17.08 5.30 4.50
C ARG A 407 15.71 5.31 3.81
N SER A 408 14.85 4.32 4.07
CA SER A 408 13.53 4.22 3.42
C SER A 408 12.50 5.14 4.05
N ILE A 409 12.73 5.60 5.29
CA ILE A 409 11.83 6.47 6.05
C ILE A 409 12.47 7.82 6.44
N ASN A 410 13.64 8.13 5.86
CA ASN A 410 14.43 9.35 6.12
C ASN A 410 14.80 9.57 7.60
N THR A 411 15.22 8.51 8.30
CA THR A 411 15.75 8.55 9.66
C THR A 411 17.21 8.08 9.71
N LYS A 412 17.90 8.36 10.84
CA LYS A 412 19.36 8.13 10.97
C LYS A 412 19.76 6.67 11.13
N GLY A 413 18.85 5.80 11.52
CA GLY A 413 19.13 4.40 11.86
C GLY A 413 17.93 3.52 11.56
N ASP A 414 18.17 2.22 11.59
CA ASP A 414 17.13 1.23 11.32
C ASP A 414 16.35 0.94 12.60
N ILE A 415 15.08 0.58 12.46
CA ILE A 415 14.17 0.31 13.57
C ILE A 415 13.45 -1.01 13.31
N ILE A 416 13.41 -1.86 14.34
CA ILE A 416 12.47 -2.97 14.44
C ILE A 416 11.63 -2.79 15.68
N LEU A 417 10.33 -2.94 15.54
CA LEU A 417 9.37 -3.00 16.63
C LEU A 417 8.52 -4.24 16.46
N LEU A 418 8.39 -5.03 17.51
CA LEU A 418 7.46 -6.15 17.61
C LEU A 418 6.65 -5.96 18.89
N ALA A 419 5.33 -6.05 18.79
CA ALA A 419 4.44 -6.06 19.93
C ALA A 419 3.44 -7.20 19.75
N GLU A 420 3.43 -8.17 20.64
CA GLU A 420 2.50 -9.32 20.63
C GLU A 420 1.45 -9.11 21.71
N GLY A 421 0.21 -9.49 21.43
CA GLY A 421 -0.88 -9.44 22.42
C GLY A 421 -1.10 -8.02 22.96
N MET A 422 -1.24 -7.04 22.06
CA MET A 422 -1.45 -5.65 22.45
C MET A 422 -2.83 -5.44 23.07
N THR A 423 -2.91 -4.52 24.04
CA THR A 423 -4.18 -4.04 24.60
C THR A 423 -4.91 -3.12 23.63
N ASP A 424 -6.04 -2.54 24.04
CA ASP A 424 -6.80 -1.56 23.24
C ASP A 424 -6.01 -0.27 22.90
N SER A 425 -4.87 -0.04 23.55
CA SER A 425 -4.01 1.11 23.33
C SER A 425 -2.54 0.81 23.63
N LEU A 426 -1.63 1.39 22.84
CA LEU A 426 -0.18 1.38 23.06
C LEU A 426 0.39 2.71 22.56
N ILE A 427 1.18 3.37 23.40
CA ILE A 427 1.88 4.61 23.07
C ILE A 427 3.35 4.42 23.39
N ILE A 428 4.20 4.72 22.42
CA ILE A 428 5.66 4.78 22.58
C ILE A 428 6.09 6.14 22.09
N LYS A 429 6.68 6.96 22.96
CA LYS A 429 7.05 8.32 22.60
C LYS A 429 8.27 8.81 23.37
N PRO A 430 8.94 9.86 22.89
CA PRO A 430 9.97 10.53 23.68
C PRO A 430 9.44 11.01 25.04
N ALA A 431 10.22 10.78 26.09
CA ALA A 431 10.00 11.36 27.42
C ALA A 431 10.73 12.71 27.55
N GLU A 432 10.46 13.46 28.62
CA GLU A 432 11.20 14.70 28.91
C GLU A 432 12.72 14.43 28.95
N GLY A 433 13.53 15.35 28.40
CA GLY A 433 14.98 15.14 28.32
C GLY A 433 15.41 14.05 27.33
N PHE A 434 14.57 13.73 26.34
CA PHE A 434 14.82 12.73 25.31
C PHE A 434 15.03 11.32 25.87
N GLY A 435 14.21 10.97 26.86
CA GLY A 435 14.01 9.58 27.30
C GLY A 435 13.02 8.82 26.40
N LEU A 436 12.64 7.61 26.78
CA LEU A 436 11.61 6.81 26.11
C LEU A 436 10.47 6.51 27.09
N ASN A 437 9.23 6.78 26.72
CA ASN A 437 8.04 6.44 27.50
C ASN A 437 7.19 5.42 26.73
N ILE A 438 6.93 4.29 27.37
CA ILE A 438 6.06 3.23 26.86
C ILE A 438 4.86 3.14 27.80
N ARG A 439 3.65 3.16 27.25
CA ARG A 439 2.39 3.01 27.98
C ARG A 439 1.40 2.20 27.19
N SER A 440 0.76 1.24 27.83
CA SER A 440 -0.34 0.48 27.25
C SER A 440 -1.59 0.55 28.13
N GLY A 441 -2.72 0.20 27.53
CA GLY A 441 -3.98 -0.01 28.24
C GLY A 441 -3.98 -1.28 29.10
N GLY A 442 -5.15 -1.59 29.68
CA GLY A 442 -5.45 -2.88 30.31
C GLY A 442 -4.39 -3.42 31.29
N ASP A 443 -4.04 -4.69 31.08
CA ASP A 443 -3.09 -5.47 31.89
C ASP A 443 -1.65 -5.40 31.38
N GLY A 444 -1.39 -4.70 30.26
CA GLY A 444 -0.07 -4.64 29.64
C GLY A 444 0.00 -5.35 28.28
N VAL A 445 1.00 -5.02 27.47
CA VAL A 445 1.33 -5.77 26.25
C VAL A 445 2.07 -7.05 26.63
N ASP A 446 1.67 -8.20 26.07
CA ASP A 446 2.27 -9.51 26.39
C ASP A 446 3.77 -9.55 26.13
N LYS A 447 4.20 -9.08 24.95
CA LYS A 447 5.61 -8.92 24.62
C LYS A 447 5.82 -7.69 23.77
N ILE A 448 6.83 -6.89 24.09
CA ILE A 448 7.30 -5.79 23.25
C ILE A 448 8.80 -5.94 23.03
N TYR A 449 9.25 -5.89 21.79
CA TYR A 449 10.66 -5.87 21.42
C TYR A 449 10.92 -4.68 20.52
N ILE A 450 11.89 -3.87 20.87
CA ILE A 450 12.33 -2.71 20.10
C ILE A 450 13.82 -2.89 19.85
N ARG A 451 14.24 -2.75 18.60
CA ARG A 451 15.64 -2.66 18.24
C ARG A 451 15.88 -1.43 17.39
N SER A 452 16.97 -0.74 17.66
CA SER A 452 17.51 0.27 16.76
C SER A 452 18.97 0.01 16.47
N SER A 453 19.39 0.18 15.23
CA SER A 453 20.73 -0.14 14.77
C SER A 453 21.28 0.89 13.79
N ASN A 454 22.59 0.84 13.56
CA ASN A 454 23.29 1.71 12.61
C ASN A 454 23.09 3.21 12.89
N ILE A 455 23.02 3.61 14.16
CA ILE A 455 22.83 5.02 14.54
C ILE A 455 24.21 5.69 14.64
N PRO A 456 24.56 6.62 13.72
CA PRO A 456 25.75 7.43 13.88
C PRO A 456 25.57 8.37 15.08
N THR A 457 26.40 8.19 16.10
CA THR A 457 26.40 9.05 17.30
C THR A 457 27.42 10.18 17.15
N THR A 458 28.27 10.39 18.15
CA THR A 458 29.34 11.39 18.12
C THR A 458 30.66 10.71 17.76
N PRO A 459 31.35 11.13 16.68
CA PRO A 459 32.66 10.58 16.34
C PRO A 459 33.61 10.63 17.55
N PRO A 460 34.38 9.56 17.80
CA PRO A 460 34.58 8.38 16.95
C PRO A 460 33.61 7.21 17.19
N VAL A 461 32.51 7.41 17.93
CA VAL A 461 31.61 6.33 18.38
C VAL A 461 30.43 6.14 17.44
N THR A 462 30.11 4.87 17.15
CA THR A 462 28.89 4.46 16.46
C THR A 462 28.10 3.53 17.38
N MET A 463 26.79 3.75 17.47
CA MET A 463 25.90 2.80 18.14
C MET A 463 25.49 1.75 17.11
N GLU A 464 26.05 0.56 17.27
CA GLU A 464 25.80 -0.56 16.35
C GLU A 464 24.38 -1.06 16.52
N GLU A 465 23.96 -1.26 17.78
CA GLU A 465 22.69 -1.90 18.10
C GLU A 465 22.25 -1.53 19.51
N MET A 466 20.95 -1.27 19.69
CA MET A 466 20.27 -1.13 20.96
C MET A 466 19.00 -1.97 20.89
N GLU A 467 18.79 -2.83 21.88
CA GLU A 467 17.60 -3.67 21.97
C GLU A 467 16.92 -3.49 23.32
N ALA A 468 15.60 -3.53 23.32
CA ALA A 468 14.77 -3.60 24.52
C ALA A 468 13.70 -4.67 24.32
N LEU A 469 13.53 -5.54 25.32
CA LEU A 469 12.47 -6.55 25.38
C LEU A 469 11.69 -6.34 26.68
N GLY A 470 10.39 -6.09 26.58
CA GLY A 470 9.44 -6.11 27.67
C GLY A 470 8.51 -7.33 27.56
N GLU A 471 8.12 -7.90 28.70
CA GLU A 471 7.05 -8.91 28.78
C GLU A 471 6.00 -8.45 29.79
N ASN A 472 4.72 -8.60 29.47
CA ASN A 472 3.57 -8.15 30.27
C ASN A 472 3.74 -6.69 30.74
N LEU A 473 4.14 -5.81 29.83
CA LEU A 473 4.55 -4.45 30.16
C LEU A 473 3.39 -3.47 30.02
N LYS A 474 3.00 -2.83 31.12
CA LYS A 474 1.96 -1.80 31.16
C LYS A 474 2.53 -0.39 31.01
N SER A 475 3.64 -0.13 31.68
CA SER A 475 4.36 1.14 31.54
C SER A 475 5.84 0.94 31.80
N ALA A 476 6.65 1.77 31.15
CA ALA A 476 8.06 1.97 31.45
C ALA A 476 8.51 3.34 30.97
N THR A 477 9.33 4.02 31.76
CA THR A 477 9.98 5.26 31.34
C THR A 477 11.48 5.15 31.51
N ILE A 478 12.23 5.37 30.44
CA ILE A 478 13.69 5.32 30.42
C ILE A 478 14.22 6.75 30.27
N HIS A 479 15.12 7.18 31.14
CA HIS A 479 15.87 8.42 31.01
C HIS A 479 17.37 8.13 31.04
N ILE A 480 18.15 8.93 30.31
CA ILE A 480 19.61 8.88 30.35
C ILE A 480 20.11 10.25 30.79
N HIS A 481 20.69 10.29 31.99
CA HIS A 481 21.27 11.49 32.57
C HIS A 481 22.77 11.50 32.36
N GLU A 482 23.32 12.56 31.79
CA GLU A 482 24.77 12.73 31.63
C GLU A 482 25.35 13.64 32.72
N PHE A 483 26.23 13.10 33.57
CA PHE A 483 26.90 13.86 34.62
C PHE A 483 28.30 14.32 34.21
N GLY A 484 28.63 15.59 34.46
CA GLY A 484 29.98 16.11 34.21
C GLY A 484 30.32 16.29 32.73
N ARG A 485 29.30 16.47 31.88
CA ARG A 485 29.44 16.76 30.45
C ARG A 485 30.34 17.97 30.20
N ILE A 486 31.35 17.81 29.34
CA ILE A 486 32.35 18.85 29.06
C ILE A 486 32.02 19.61 27.77
N SER A 487 31.48 18.92 26.77
CA SER A 487 31.14 19.47 25.44
C SER A 487 30.11 18.58 24.75
N SER A 488 29.47 19.08 23.69
CA SER A 488 28.67 18.26 22.76
C SER A 488 29.47 17.10 22.12
N THR A 489 30.80 17.18 22.12
CA THR A 489 31.70 16.16 21.57
C THR A 489 32.35 15.26 22.63
N LEU A 490 32.20 15.59 23.92
CA LEU A 490 32.73 14.79 25.03
C LEU A 490 31.57 14.52 26.01
N PRO A 491 30.88 13.37 25.87
CA PRO A 491 29.71 13.06 26.68
C PRO A 491 30.07 12.98 28.17
N GLY A 492 29.08 13.28 29.01
CA GLY A 492 29.21 13.07 30.45
C GLY A 492 29.27 11.58 30.82
N TYR A 493 29.42 11.31 32.10
CA TYR A 493 29.23 9.97 32.65
C TYR A 493 27.73 9.62 32.63
N PRO A 494 27.29 8.57 31.90
CA PRO A 494 25.87 8.27 31.74
C PRO A 494 25.34 7.51 32.96
N VAL A 495 24.15 7.91 33.39
CA VAL A 495 23.32 7.21 34.38
C VAL A 495 21.98 6.91 33.71
N ILE A 496 21.66 5.64 33.57
CA ILE A 496 20.41 5.20 32.96
C ILE A 496 19.41 4.97 34.08
N GLU A 497 18.32 5.72 34.06
CA GLU A 497 17.22 5.58 35.00
C GLU A 497 16.04 4.95 34.27
N LEU A 498 15.53 3.85 34.81
CA LEU A 498 14.29 3.25 34.35
C LEU A 498 13.28 3.34 35.50
N SER A 499 12.15 4.00 35.28
CA SER A 499 11.13 4.33 36.27
C SER A 499 9.73 4.01 35.76
N ASP A 500 8.75 4.05 36.68
CA ASP A 500 7.34 3.73 36.37
C ASP A 500 7.19 2.37 35.65
N VAL A 501 8.02 1.41 36.05
CA VAL A 501 7.95 0.06 35.48
C VAL A 501 6.82 -0.69 36.14
N GLN A 502 5.75 -0.88 35.38
CA GLN A 502 4.59 -1.65 35.81
C GLN A 502 4.44 -2.84 34.87
N GLY A 503 4.50 -4.03 35.47
CA GLY A 503 4.35 -5.30 34.75
C GLY A 503 5.65 -6.02 34.38
N GLY A 504 5.50 -7.34 34.25
CA GLY A 504 6.45 -8.42 33.96
C GLY A 504 7.96 -8.17 34.01
N LYS A 505 8.64 -8.19 32.86
CA LYS A 505 10.10 -8.31 32.74
C LYS A 505 10.62 -7.32 31.72
N ILE A 506 11.79 -6.74 31.96
CA ILE A 506 12.46 -5.88 30.97
C ILE A 506 13.93 -6.24 30.82
N ILE A 507 14.37 -6.36 29.58
CA ILE A 507 15.75 -6.62 29.18
C ILE A 507 16.16 -5.50 28.24
N ILE A 508 17.31 -4.88 28.47
CA ILE A 508 17.86 -3.87 27.58
C ILE A 508 19.30 -4.26 27.26
N SER A 509 19.69 -4.18 25.99
CA SER A 509 21.05 -4.40 25.53
C SER A 509 21.50 -3.26 24.63
N ALA A 510 22.80 -2.96 24.63
CA ALA A 510 23.38 -1.95 23.76
C ALA A 510 24.81 -2.34 23.39
N ARG A 511 25.15 -2.15 22.11
CA ARG A 511 26.47 -2.38 21.53
C ARG A 511 26.90 -1.12 20.79
N ALA A 512 28.15 -0.74 21.03
CA ALA A 512 28.77 0.39 20.36
C ALA A 512 30.18 0.02 19.90
N SER A 513 30.64 0.68 18.85
CA SER A 513 32.00 0.59 18.33
C SER A 513 32.65 1.98 18.36
N ALA A 514 33.98 2.04 18.34
CA ALA A 514 34.70 3.29 18.13
C ALA A 514 35.91 3.10 17.21
N GLU A 515 36.08 4.02 16.26
CA GLU A 515 37.27 4.02 15.41
C GLU A 515 38.34 4.95 15.97
N ILE A 516 39.43 4.37 16.49
CA ILE A 516 40.55 5.14 17.06
C ILE A 516 41.83 4.77 16.32
N ALA A 517 42.45 5.77 15.67
CA ALA A 517 43.70 5.63 14.94
C ALA A 517 43.66 4.52 13.86
N GLY A 518 42.54 4.41 13.13
CA GLY A 518 42.33 3.43 12.07
C GLY A 518 42.12 1.99 12.55
N LYS A 519 41.78 1.82 13.84
CA LYS A 519 41.38 0.54 14.43
C LYS A 519 39.98 0.66 15.03
N GLU A 520 39.16 -0.32 14.72
CA GLU A 520 37.84 -0.49 15.33
C GLU A 520 37.98 -1.14 16.71
N LEU A 521 37.34 -0.52 17.71
CA LEU A 521 37.27 -1.01 19.09
C LEU A 521 35.82 -1.39 19.39
N ASP A 522 35.59 -2.64 19.80
CA ASP A 522 34.27 -3.13 20.23
C ASP A 522 34.04 -2.74 21.70
N LEU A 523 33.22 -1.72 21.93
CA LEU A 523 33.04 -1.12 23.25
C LEU A 523 32.20 -2.04 24.13
N ARG A 524 32.77 -2.43 25.28
CA ARG A 524 32.08 -3.22 26.30
C ARG A 524 31.88 -2.40 27.57
N GLY A 525 30.63 -2.11 27.92
CA GLY A 525 30.20 -1.44 29.14
C GLY A 525 29.73 -2.45 30.20
N VAL A 526 30.39 -2.49 31.35
CA VAL A 526 29.89 -3.20 32.53
C VAL A 526 28.90 -2.29 33.26
N LEU A 527 27.64 -2.71 33.37
CA LEU A 527 26.57 -1.98 34.03
C LEU A 527 26.38 -2.51 35.45
N LEU A 528 26.31 -1.60 36.41
CA LEU A 528 25.86 -1.86 37.77
C LEU A 528 24.43 -1.33 37.90
N ASP A 529 23.51 -2.19 38.30
CA ASP A 529 22.07 -1.88 38.43
C ASP A 529 21.64 -1.95 39.89
N ALA A 530 21.02 -0.90 40.40
CA ALA A 530 20.39 -0.85 41.71
C ALA A 530 18.86 -0.74 41.55
N GLN A 531 18.13 -1.67 42.15
CA GLN A 531 16.68 -1.81 42.00
C GLN A 531 15.96 -1.38 43.28
N THR A 532 14.90 -0.58 43.13
CA THR A 532 13.99 -0.25 44.23
C THR A 532 12.54 -0.47 43.80
N THR A 533 11.71 -1.01 44.67
CA THR A 533 10.26 -1.19 44.43
C THR A 533 9.50 -0.47 45.53
N SER A 534 8.61 0.44 45.16
CA SER A 534 7.93 1.34 46.13
C SER A 534 8.89 2.05 47.09
N GLY A 535 10.09 2.41 46.59
CA GLY A 535 11.14 3.08 47.36
C GLY A 535 11.96 2.17 48.29
N ILE A 536 11.73 0.86 48.29
CA ILE A 536 12.49 -0.10 49.09
C ILE A 536 13.54 -0.78 48.19
N PRO A 537 14.83 -0.79 48.55
CA PRO A 537 15.84 -1.52 47.81
C PRO A 537 15.53 -3.02 47.75
N THR A 538 15.47 -3.58 46.55
CA THR A 538 15.04 -4.97 46.31
C THR A 538 16.16 -5.85 45.76
N ALA A 539 17.02 -5.33 44.89
CA ALA A 539 18.12 -6.10 44.29
C ALA A 539 19.26 -5.21 43.77
N THR A 540 20.36 -5.86 43.40
CA THR A 540 21.47 -5.24 42.65
C THR A 540 22.01 -6.26 41.67
N THR A 541 22.20 -5.87 40.41
CA THR A 541 22.71 -6.76 39.35
C THR A 541 23.93 -6.15 38.65
N ILE A 542 24.69 -7.01 37.97
CA ILE A 542 25.84 -6.60 37.14
C ILE A 542 25.69 -7.26 35.78
N GLY A 543 25.74 -6.47 34.71
CA GLY A 543 25.64 -6.92 33.32
C GLY A 543 26.76 -6.37 32.46
N VAL A 544 26.97 -6.94 31.26
CA VAL A 544 27.89 -6.42 30.25
C VAL A 544 27.09 -6.14 28.99
N ASN A 545 27.14 -4.90 28.48
CA ASN A 545 26.43 -4.44 27.28
C ASN A 545 24.91 -4.62 27.35
N GLY A 546 24.36 -4.75 28.55
CA GLY A 546 22.95 -4.96 28.75
C GLY A 546 22.65 -5.49 30.13
N MET A 547 21.36 -5.65 30.39
CA MET A 547 20.79 -6.08 31.64
C MET A 547 19.52 -6.88 31.35
N ALA A 548 19.27 -7.91 32.16
CA ALA A 548 17.97 -8.56 32.25
C ALA A 548 17.46 -8.37 33.67
N SER A 549 16.32 -7.71 33.83
CA SER A 549 15.63 -7.58 35.10
C SER A 549 14.34 -8.38 35.08
N ASP A 550 14.29 -9.41 35.91
CA ASP A 550 13.10 -10.24 36.11
C ASP A 550 12.30 -9.70 37.31
N LEU A 551 11.22 -8.96 37.04
CA LEU A 551 10.38 -8.38 38.09
C LEU A 551 9.34 -9.39 38.59
N SER A 552 9.23 -10.57 37.95
CA SER A 552 8.31 -11.65 38.37
C SER A 552 8.68 -12.25 39.73
N MET A 553 9.95 -12.11 40.15
CA MET A 553 10.40 -12.57 41.46
C MET A 553 9.77 -11.80 42.64
N LEU A 554 9.11 -10.66 42.41
CA LEU A 554 8.51 -9.83 43.45
C LEU A 554 6.99 -10.03 43.62
N ASN A 555 6.32 -10.65 42.64
CA ASN A 555 4.93 -11.13 42.80
C ASN A 555 4.81 -12.32 43.78
N ILE A 556 5.93 -12.80 44.32
CA ILE A 556 6.00 -13.90 45.31
C ILE A 556 5.61 -13.40 46.72
N ILE A 557 5.59 -12.09 46.98
CA ILE A 557 5.16 -11.53 48.27
C ILE A 557 3.70 -11.05 48.14
N PRO A 558 2.71 -11.76 48.72
CA PRO A 558 1.31 -11.36 48.63
C PRO A 558 1.09 -9.97 49.26
N GLY A 559 0.53 -9.03 48.49
CA GLY A 559 0.23 -7.67 48.93
C GLY A 559 1.27 -6.60 48.58
N PHE A 560 2.27 -6.92 47.75
CA PHE A 560 3.25 -5.97 47.21
C PHE A 560 2.98 -5.75 45.70
N GLU A 561 2.07 -4.83 45.38
CA GLU A 561 1.95 -4.25 44.04
C GLU A 561 2.56 -2.84 44.10
N GLY A 562 3.48 -2.52 43.20
CA GLY A 562 4.12 -1.21 43.18
C GLY A 562 5.11 -1.03 42.04
N GLU A 563 5.31 0.23 41.64
CA GLU A 563 6.26 0.62 40.60
C GLU A 563 7.70 0.25 41.00
N THR A 564 8.44 -0.30 40.04
CA THR A 564 9.88 -0.56 40.20
C THR A 564 10.70 0.50 39.48
N GLN A 565 11.80 0.90 40.12
CA GLN A 565 12.79 1.83 39.59
C GLN A 565 14.16 1.16 39.57
N HIS A 566 14.89 1.34 38.48
CA HIS A 566 16.27 0.91 38.28
C HIS A 566 17.15 2.12 38.06
N ILE A 567 18.30 2.16 38.74
CA ILE A 567 19.36 3.13 38.50
C ILE A 567 20.60 2.35 38.07
N MET A 568 21.04 2.60 36.85
CA MET A 568 22.16 1.91 36.24
C MET A 568 23.32 2.86 35.95
N VAL A 569 24.53 2.39 36.25
CA VAL A 569 25.77 3.15 36.02
C VAL A 569 26.83 2.28 35.36
N VAL A 570 27.62 2.87 34.48
CA VAL A 570 28.70 2.16 33.76
C VAL A 570 29.97 2.13 34.62
N GLU A 571 30.47 0.95 35.00
CA GLU A 571 31.71 0.84 35.79
C GLU A 571 32.94 0.99 34.87
N PRO A 572 33.73 2.08 34.98
CA PRO A 572 34.73 2.42 33.97
C PRO A 572 35.91 1.45 33.90
N VAL A 573 36.36 0.86 35.02
CA VAL A 573 37.57 0.02 35.04
C VAL A 573 37.31 -1.31 34.37
N SER A 574 36.25 -2.00 34.77
CA SER A 574 35.84 -3.29 34.25
C SER A 574 35.40 -3.16 32.79
N SER A 575 34.73 -2.05 32.42
CA SER A 575 34.40 -1.75 31.02
C SER A 575 35.65 -1.63 30.14
N GLY A 576 36.69 -0.92 30.62
CA GLY A 576 37.96 -0.82 29.91
C GLY A 576 38.67 -2.16 29.72
N ILE A 577 38.67 -3.01 30.76
CA ILE A 577 39.22 -4.37 30.68
C ILE A 577 38.44 -5.21 29.67
N MET A 578 37.10 -5.20 29.74
CA MET A 578 36.25 -5.99 28.85
C MET A 578 36.37 -5.55 27.39
N THR A 579 36.47 -4.23 27.15
CA THR A 579 36.70 -3.67 25.81
C THR A 579 38.03 -4.15 25.22
N LEU A 580 39.11 -4.13 26.01
CA LEU A 580 40.42 -4.65 25.58
C LEU A 580 40.38 -6.15 25.30
N ILE A 581 39.72 -6.94 26.16
CA ILE A 581 39.57 -8.38 25.98
C ILE A 581 38.79 -8.68 24.70
N ALA A 582 37.63 -8.05 24.50
CA ALA A 582 36.78 -8.25 23.32
C ALA A 582 37.52 -7.87 22.02
N THR A 583 38.20 -6.72 22.03
CA THR A 583 38.97 -6.23 20.87
C THR A 583 40.17 -7.13 20.54
N LEU A 584 40.88 -7.69 21.54
CA LEU A 584 42.12 -8.44 21.33
C LEU A 584 41.90 -9.95 21.10
N LEU A 585 40.87 -10.55 21.67
CA LEU A 585 40.60 -11.99 21.58
C LEU A 585 39.64 -12.36 20.44
N GLY A 586 39.06 -11.38 19.77
CA GLY A 586 38.23 -11.57 18.58
C GLY A 586 36.77 -11.89 18.92
N GLY A 587 35.92 -10.86 18.84
CA GLY A 587 34.52 -11.05 18.49
C GLY A 587 34.38 -10.98 16.98
N SER A 588 34.52 -12.14 16.31
CA SER A 588 33.99 -12.35 14.96
C SER A 588 32.61 -12.97 15.06
#